data_AF-A0A061H7L0-F1
#
_entry.id   AF-A0A061H7L0-F1
#
_cell.length_a   1.000
_cell.length_b   1.000
_cell.length_c   1.000
_cell.angle_alpha   90.00
_cell.angle_beta   90.00
_cell.angle_gamma   90.00
#
_symmetry.space_group_name_H-M   'P 1'
#
loop_
_entity.id
_entity.type
_entity.pdbx_description
1 polymer ?
#
loop_
_entity_poly.entity_id
_entity_poly.type
_entity_poly.pdbx_seq_one_letter_code
_entity_poly.pdbx_strand_id
1 'polypeptide(L)'
;MDLVTQLDNDIDLLLKIMSSSIAYVSRKAKHQQLPDSLVPLTITGRTEAVEPHEMSESIDELVADLVLKAKEIQEIILHLPDDKLGEDETLQRDLAQLESEMRVANQDYRQALKEAETLRDQVKTLTRQLCDGQAELRAWLVKDD
;
A
#
# COMPACT_ATOMS: atom_id res chain seq x y z
N MET A 1 0.11 3.14 -0.11
CA MET A 1 1.32 3.88 0.29
C MET A 1 2.31 3.67 -0.84
N ASP A 2 3.03 4.71 -1.25
CA ASP A 2 4.04 4.59 -2.31
C ASP A 2 5.17 3.63 -1.88
N LEU A 3 5.68 2.80 -2.80
CA LEU A 3 6.70 1.77 -2.50
C LEU A 3 7.98 2.39 -1.96
N VAL A 4 8.36 3.56 -2.48
CA VAL A 4 9.54 4.30 -2.01
C VAL A 4 9.33 4.81 -0.59
N THR A 5 8.12 5.33 -0.31
CA THR A 5 7.76 5.77 1.05
C THR A 5 7.72 4.60 2.03
N GLN A 6 7.26 3.42 1.60
CA GLN A 6 7.29 2.22 2.43
C GLN A 6 8.73 1.78 2.73
N LEU A 7 9.59 1.75 1.71
CA LEU A 7 11.01 1.41 1.85
C LEU A 7 11.74 2.33 2.84
N ASP A 8 11.49 3.63 2.76
CA ASP A 8 12.08 4.62 3.67
C ASP A 8 11.71 4.34 5.14
N ASN A 9 10.42 4.09 5.40
CA ASN A 9 9.94 3.74 6.73
C ASN A 9 10.52 2.42 7.26
N ASP A 10 10.67 1.41 6.38
CA ASP A 10 11.20 0.11 6.76
C ASP A 10 12.71 0.16 7.06
N ILE A 11 13.47 0.97 6.33
CA ILE A 11 14.88 1.26 6.63
C ILE A 11 15.01 2.00 7.96
N ASP A 12 14.19 3.01 8.20
CA ASP A 12 14.14 3.73 9.47
C ASP A 12 13.83 2.81 10.66
N LEU A 13 12.89 1.89 10.47
CA LEU A 13 12.54 0.89 11.46
C LEU A 13 13.71 -0.07 11.71
N LEU A 14 14.38 -0.55 10.67
CA LEU A 14 15.56 -1.41 10.78
C LEU A 14 16.66 -0.73 11.61
N LEU A 15 16.96 0.54 11.33
CA LEU A 15 17.96 1.32 12.08
C LEU A 15 17.56 1.51 13.55
N LYS A 16 16.27 1.74 13.84
CA LYS A 16 15.76 1.81 15.21
C LYS A 16 15.96 0.49 15.93
N ILE A 17 15.58 -0.64 15.32
CA ILE A 17 15.75 -1.99 15.88
C ILE A 17 17.23 -2.25 16.18
N MET A 18 18.13 -1.93 15.24
CA MET A 18 19.58 -2.08 15.43
C MET A 18 20.09 -1.26 16.64
N SER A 19 19.71 0.02 16.72
CA SER A 19 20.14 0.89 17.80
C SER A 19 19.64 0.41 19.18
N SER A 20 18.37 -0.02 19.24
CA SER A 20 17.76 -0.57 20.45
C SER A 20 18.38 -1.90 20.86
N SER A 21 18.71 -2.75 19.89
CA SER A 21 19.37 -4.06 20.12
C SER A 21 20.75 -3.87 20.73
N ILE A 22 21.56 -2.95 20.17
CA ILE A 22 22.88 -2.61 20.71
C ILE A 22 22.76 -2.04 22.13
N ALA A 23 21.79 -1.14 22.35
CA ALA A 23 21.55 -0.56 23.67
C ALA A 23 21.10 -1.62 24.69
N TYR A 24 20.27 -2.58 24.29
CA TYR A 24 19.83 -3.68 25.13
C TYR A 24 21.01 -4.56 25.53
N VAL A 25 21.78 -5.05 24.56
CA VAL A 25 22.94 -5.92 24.82
C VAL A 25 23.96 -5.21 25.71
N SER A 26 24.27 -3.93 25.41
CA SER A 26 25.26 -3.17 26.17
C SER A 26 24.85 -2.92 27.62
N ARG A 27 23.56 -2.74 27.92
CA ARG A 27 23.07 -2.43 29.27
C ARG A 27 22.76 -3.67 30.11
N LYS A 28 22.32 -4.75 29.46
CA LYS A 28 21.82 -5.97 30.13
C LYS A 28 22.87 -7.07 30.23
N ALA A 29 24.03 -6.93 29.56
CA ALA A 29 25.13 -7.88 29.65
C ALA A 29 25.64 -8.05 31.09
N LYS A 30 25.68 -9.29 31.56
CA LYS A 30 26.28 -9.66 32.84
C LYS A 30 27.81 -9.62 32.72
N HIS A 31 28.45 -8.86 33.59
CA HIS A 31 29.91 -8.86 33.68
C HIS A 31 30.42 -10.16 34.32
N GLN A 32 31.43 -10.77 33.72
CA GLN A 32 32.07 -11.99 34.22
C GLN A 32 33.53 -11.72 34.56
N GLN A 33 33.99 -12.16 35.72
CA GLN A 33 35.41 -12.13 36.05
C GLN A 33 36.17 -13.20 35.26
N LEU A 34 37.33 -12.81 34.74
CA LEU A 34 38.26 -13.77 34.16
C LEU A 34 38.85 -14.65 35.27
N PRO A 35 39.04 -15.96 34.99
CA PRO A 35 39.47 -16.94 35.99
C PRO A 35 40.82 -16.63 36.67
N ASP A 36 41.70 -15.84 36.03
CA ASP A 36 43.03 -15.45 36.56
C ASP A 36 43.14 -13.95 36.91
N SER A 37 42.03 -13.21 36.98
CA SER A 37 42.09 -11.77 37.24
C SER A 37 42.21 -11.45 38.74
N LEU A 38 43.33 -10.82 39.13
CA LEU A 38 43.52 -10.21 40.44
C LEU A 38 42.71 -8.92 40.64
N VAL A 39 42.11 -8.38 39.56
CA VAL A 39 41.31 -7.16 39.60
C VAL A 39 39.88 -7.49 40.05
N PRO A 40 39.40 -6.95 41.18
CA PRO A 40 38.04 -7.17 41.64
C PRO A 40 37.04 -6.49 40.69
N LEU A 41 35.93 -7.18 40.43
CA LEU A 41 34.86 -6.65 39.57
C LEU A 41 34.09 -5.56 40.32
N THR A 42 34.30 -4.30 39.97
CA THR A 42 33.53 -3.18 40.49
C THR A 42 32.29 -2.97 39.62
N ILE A 43 31.17 -3.53 40.07
CA ILE A 43 29.85 -3.24 39.51
C ILE A 43 29.33 -1.95 40.16
N THR A 44 29.12 -0.89 39.38
CA THR A 44 28.54 0.36 39.88
C THR A 44 27.01 0.34 39.73
N GLY A 45 26.28 0.36 40.85
CA GLY A 45 24.81 0.51 40.87
C GLY A 45 23.99 -0.80 40.97
N ARG A 46 22.67 -0.70 40.80
CA ARG A 46 21.78 -1.87 40.62
C ARG A 46 21.94 -2.37 39.19
N THR A 47 22.59 -3.51 39.01
CA THR A 47 22.66 -4.17 37.70
C THR A 47 21.29 -4.68 37.30
N GLU A 48 20.78 -4.19 36.17
CA GLU A 48 19.66 -4.81 35.47
C GLU A 48 20.14 -6.00 34.60
N ALA A 49 21.22 -6.66 35.01
CA ALA A 49 21.84 -7.74 34.26
C ALA A 49 20.88 -8.93 34.21
N VAL A 50 20.69 -9.44 33.01
CA VAL A 50 19.82 -10.58 32.72
C VAL A 50 20.65 -11.86 32.81
N GLU A 51 20.01 -12.99 33.13
CA GLU A 51 20.74 -14.25 33.13
C GLU A 51 21.22 -14.63 31.71
N PRO A 52 22.38 -15.29 31.56
CA PRO A 52 22.95 -15.54 30.24
C PRO A 52 22.03 -16.32 29.28
N HIS A 53 21.18 -17.20 29.81
CA HIS A 53 20.22 -17.97 29.02
C HIS A 53 19.10 -17.09 28.46
N GLU A 54 18.46 -16.28 29.30
CA GLU A 54 17.42 -15.31 28.90
C GLU A 54 17.98 -14.28 27.91
N MET A 55 19.24 -13.86 28.11
CA MET A 55 19.92 -12.95 27.20
C MET A 55 20.21 -13.58 25.84
N SER A 56 20.61 -14.86 25.80
CA SER A 56 20.80 -15.61 24.55
C SER A 56 19.49 -15.73 23.78
N GLU A 57 18.40 -16.12 24.45
CA GLU A 57 17.06 -16.22 23.83
C GLU A 57 16.60 -14.87 23.27
N SER A 58 16.79 -13.79 24.03
CA SER A 58 16.45 -12.44 23.59
C SER A 58 17.28 -12.00 22.38
N ILE A 59 18.56 -12.36 22.33
CA ILE A 59 19.43 -12.05 21.18
C ILE A 59 18.96 -12.84 19.95
N ASP A 60 18.61 -14.12 20.11
CA ASP A 60 18.15 -14.95 19.00
C ASP A 60 16.85 -14.41 18.39
N GLU A 61 15.91 -13.94 19.22
CA GLU A 61 14.69 -13.25 18.78
C GLU A 61 15.01 -11.96 18.02
N LEU A 62 15.87 -11.09 18.57
CA LEU A 62 16.27 -9.84 17.92
C LEU A 62 16.96 -10.06 16.58
N VAL A 63 17.81 -11.10 16.47
CA VAL A 63 18.47 -11.48 15.23
C VAL A 63 17.46 -12.00 14.21
N ALA A 64 16.50 -12.83 14.64
CA ALA A 64 15.44 -13.33 13.77
C ALA A 64 14.60 -12.19 13.18
N ASP A 65 14.18 -11.23 14.02
CA ASP A 65 13.43 -10.05 13.60
C ASP A 65 14.22 -9.18 12.62
N LEU A 66 15.51 -8.97 12.89
CA LEU A 66 16.39 -8.19 12.02
C LEU A 66 16.58 -8.85 10.65
N VAL A 67 16.76 -10.16 10.61
CA VAL A 67 16.88 -10.92 9.36
C VAL A 67 15.56 -10.91 8.58
N LEU A 68 14.43 -11.04 9.26
CA LEU A 68 13.12 -10.97 8.63
C LEU A 68 12.89 -9.61 7.98
N LYS A 69 13.14 -8.52 8.72
CA LYS A 69 13.00 -7.14 8.22
C LYS A 69 13.96 -6.86 7.05
N ALA A 70 15.20 -7.37 7.11
CA ALA A 70 16.14 -7.24 6.00
C ALA A 70 15.65 -7.94 4.72
N LYS A 71 14.99 -9.10 4.85
CA LYS A 71 14.38 -9.80 3.71
C LYS A 71 13.18 -9.06 3.15
N GLU A 72 12.31 -8.53 4.00
CA GLU A 72 11.17 -7.71 3.56
C GLU A 72 11.65 -6.49 2.76
N ILE A 73 12.69 -5.79 3.24
CA ILE A 73 13.32 -4.68 2.51
C ILE A 73 13.88 -5.15 1.16
N GLN A 74 14.55 -6.31 1.13
CA GLN A 74 15.06 -6.89 -0.11
C GLN A 74 13.93 -7.19 -1.11
N GLU A 75 12.82 -7.75 -0.64
CA GLU A 75 11.64 -7.99 -1.47
C GLU A 75 11.07 -6.69 -2.01
N ILE A 76 10.94 -5.64 -1.19
CA ILE A 76 10.47 -4.33 -1.64
C ILE A 76 11.39 -3.77 -2.73
N ILE A 77 12.71 -3.85 -2.53
CA ILE A 77 13.71 -3.42 -3.53
C ILE A 77 13.53 -4.14 -4.87
N LEU A 78 13.22 -5.45 -4.85
CA LEU A 78 12.96 -6.21 -6.08
C LEU A 78 11.65 -5.82 -6.79
N HIS A 79 10.69 -5.27 -6.05
CA HIS A 79 9.42 -4.80 -6.59
C HIS A 79 9.41 -3.29 -6.88
N LEU A 80 10.52 -2.58 -6.63
CA LEU A 80 10.62 -1.21 -7.09
C LEU A 80 10.52 -1.23 -8.62
N PRO A 81 9.69 -0.35 -9.21
CA PRO A 81 9.65 -0.24 -10.65
C PRO A 81 11.07 0.07 -11.12
N ASP A 82 11.54 -0.70 -12.12
CA ASP A 82 12.72 -0.38 -12.93
C ASP A 82 12.38 0.85 -13.78
N ASP A 83 12.06 1.97 -13.13
CA ASP A 83 12.00 3.25 -13.79
C ASP A 83 13.41 3.46 -14.31
N LYS A 84 13.52 3.49 -15.64
CA LYS A 84 14.73 3.85 -16.35
C LYS A 84 15.13 5.25 -15.88
N LEU A 85 15.88 5.28 -14.79
CA LEU A 85 16.51 6.44 -14.16
C LEU A 85 17.45 7.04 -15.21
N GLY A 86 16.92 7.86 -16.12
CA GLY A 86 17.72 8.46 -17.18
C GLY A 86 16.98 9.11 -18.33
N GLU A 87 15.73 8.75 -18.63
CA GLU A 87 15.05 9.34 -19.79
C GLU A 87 13.68 9.91 -19.40
N ASP A 88 13.69 11.11 -18.79
CA ASP A 88 12.51 11.97 -18.64
C ASP A 88 11.70 12.05 -19.95
N GLU A 89 12.39 11.96 -21.10
CA GLU A 89 11.75 11.91 -22.41
C GLU A 89 10.89 10.66 -22.64
N THR A 90 11.27 9.48 -22.12
CA THR A 90 10.44 8.27 -22.24
C THR A 90 9.19 8.37 -21.40
N LEU A 91 9.32 8.84 -20.15
CA LEU A 91 8.18 9.08 -19.29
C LEU A 91 7.24 10.14 -19.89
N GLN A 92 7.78 11.22 -20.44
CA GLN A 92 6.99 12.24 -21.13
C GLN A 92 6.24 11.69 -22.35
N ARG A 93 6.89 10.82 -23.15
CA ARG A 93 6.24 10.17 -24.30
C ARG A 93 5.11 9.26 -23.85
N ASP A 94 5.36 8.43 -22.83
CA ASP A 94 4.36 7.50 -22.29
C ASP A 94 3.17 8.24 -21.68
N LEU A 95 3.42 9.32 -20.94
CA LEU A 95 2.37 10.20 -20.41
C LEU A 95 1.58 10.90 -21.51
N ALA A 96 2.25 11.42 -22.54
CA ALA A 96 1.58 12.06 -23.67
C ALA A 96 0.73 11.07 -24.47
N GLN A 97 1.23 9.84 -24.64
CA GLN A 97 0.45 8.75 -25.25
C GLN A 97 -0.78 8.44 -24.42
N LEU A 98 -0.63 8.24 -23.11
CA LEU A 98 -1.74 7.95 -22.20
C LEU A 98 -2.78 9.08 -22.19
N GLU A 99 -2.35 10.34 -22.22
CA GLU A 99 -3.25 11.49 -22.31
C GLU A 99 -4.07 11.46 -23.62
N SER A 100 -3.41 11.12 -24.75
CA SER A 100 -4.09 11.01 -26.04
C SER A 100 -5.13 9.88 -26.05
N GLU A 101 -4.79 8.72 -25.49
CA GLU A 101 -5.69 7.58 -25.36
C GLU A 101 -6.89 7.92 -24.46
N MET A 102 -6.63 8.55 -23.31
CA MET A 102 -7.67 9.06 -22.41
C MET A 102 -8.59 10.07 -23.09
N ARG A 103 -8.06 10.91 -23.98
CA ARG A 103 -8.86 11.89 -24.72
C ARG A 103 -9.80 11.21 -25.71
N VAL A 104 -9.31 10.21 -26.44
CA VAL A 104 -10.12 9.43 -27.38
C VAL A 104 -11.19 8.63 -26.63
N ALA A 105 -10.81 7.89 -25.59
CA ALA A 105 -11.75 7.12 -24.78
C ALA A 105 -12.86 8.00 -24.16
N ASN A 106 -12.52 9.21 -23.70
CA ASN A 106 -13.51 10.16 -23.21
C ASN A 106 -14.44 10.71 -24.32
N GLN A 107 -13.94 10.89 -25.54
CA GLN A 107 -14.77 11.31 -26.67
C GLN A 107 -15.76 10.21 -27.05
N ASP A 108 -15.28 8.97 -27.15
CA ASP A 108 -16.11 7.80 -27.44
C ASP A 108 -17.16 7.59 -26.35
N TYR A 109 -16.77 7.72 -25.08
CA TYR A 109 -17.70 7.67 -23.95
C TYR A 109 -18.79 8.73 -24.05
N ARG A 110 -18.43 9.98 -24.40
CA ARG A 110 -19.41 11.07 -24.57
C ARG A 110 -20.35 10.82 -25.75
N GLN A 111 -19.85 10.23 -26.83
CA GLN A 111 -20.69 9.90 -27.98
C GLN A 111 -21.68 8.80 -27.62
N ALA A 112 -21.21 7.70 -27.03
CA ALA A 112 -22.05 6.60 -26.56
C ALA A 112 -23.11 7.09 -25.57
N LEU A 113 -22.76 8.03 -24.68
CA LEU A 113 -23.70 8.64 -23.74
C LEU A 113 -24.82 9.40 -24.47
N LYS A 114 -24.49 10.20 -25.49
CA LYS A 114 -25.51 10.92 -26.28
C LYS A 114 -26.43 9.97 -27.02
N GLU A 115 -25.88 8.92 -27.61
CA GLU A 115 -26.66 7.88 -28.29
C GLU A 115 -27.61 7.18 -27.31
N ALA A 116 -27.13 6.83 -26.12
CA ALA A 116 -27.97 6.26 -25.06
C ALA A 116 -29.08 7.23 -24.59
N GLU A 117 -28.77 8.52 -24.44
CA GLU A 117 -29.76 9.55 -24.07
C GLU A 117 -30.84 9.73 -25.15
N THR A 118 -30.45 9.82 -26.41
CA THR A 118 -31.41 9.94 -27.52
C THR A 118 -32.32 8.71 -27.63
N LEU A 119 -31.77 7.50 -27.49
CA LEU A 119 -32.54 6.27 -27.48
C LEU A 119 -33.50 6.23 -26.28
N ARG A 120 -33.05 6.66 -25.10
CA ARG A 120 -33.88 6.76 -23.90
C ARG A 120 -35.08 7.70 -24.13
N ASP A 121 -34.85 8.84 -24.76
CA ASP A 121 -35.91 9.82 -25.03
C ASP A 121 -36.90 9.31 -26.09
N GLN A 122 -36.43 8.56 -27.10
CA GLN A 122 -37.28 7.87 -28.06
C GLN A 122 -38.17 6.83 -27.37
N VAL A 123 -37.60 5.96 -26.52
CA VAL A 123 -38.35 4.96 -25.74
C VAL A 123 -39.38 5.64 -24.83
N LYS A 124 -39.02 6.75 -24.19
CA LYS A 124 -39.94 7.53 -23.34
C LYS A 124 -41.09 8.13 -24.14
N THR A 125 -40.85 8.52 -25.38
CA THR A 125 -41.90 9.07 -26.27
C THR A 125 -42.84 7.96 -26.75
N LEU A 126 -42.29 6.81 -27.15
CA LEU A 126 -43.09 5.65 -27.55
C LEU A 126 -43.95 5.12 -26.41
N THR A 127 -43.41 5.03 -25.19
CA THR A 127 -44.19 4.59 -24.02
C THR A 127 -45.31 5.57 -23.68
N ARG A 128 -45.10 6.89 -23.82
CA ARG A 128 -46.17 7.89 -23.68
C ARG A 128 -47.26 7.72 -24.73
N GLN A 129 -46.89 7.61 -26.00
CA GLN A 129 -47.86 7.41 -27.09
C GLN A 129 -48.67 6.13 -26.92
N LEU A 130 -48.05 5.04 -26.47
CA LEU A 130 -48.75 3.80 -26.14
C LEU A 130 -49.73 3.97 -24.98
N CYS A 131 -49.32 4.66 -23.91
CA CYS A 131 -50.21 4.96 -22.78
C CYS A 131 -51.39 5.85 -23.19
N ASP A 132 -51.15 6.89 -23.99
CA ASP A 132 -52.19 7.81 -24.47
C ASP A 132 -53.17 7.09 -25.39
N GLY A 133 -52.67 6.28 -26.34
CA GLY A 133 -53.52 5.46 -27.22
C GLY A 133 -54.35 4.42 -26.45
N GLN A 134 -53.79 3.81 -25.39
CA GLN A 134 -54.55 2.92 -24.51
C GLN A 134 -55.63 3.68 -23.71
N ALA A 135 -55.35 4.92 -23.29
CA ALA A 135 -56.33 5.75 -22.59
C ALA A 135 -57.48 6.15 -23.51
N GLU A 136 -57.19 6.52 -24.76
CA GLU A 136 -58.20 6.84 -25.78
C GLU A 136 -59.07 5.64 -26.13
N LEU A 137 -58.47 4.46 -26.37
CA LEU A 137 -59.20 3.22 -26.63
C LEU A 137 -60.15 2.86 -25.48
N ARG A 138 -59.69 2.99 -24.23
CA ARG A 138 -60.53 2.76 -23.05
C ARG A 138 -61.66 3.79 -22.95
N ALA A 139 -61.39 5.06 -23.24
CA ALA A 139 -62.40 6.11 -23.22
C ALA A 139 -63.46 5.94 -24.31
N TRP A 140 -63.09 5.39 -25.47
CA TRP A 140 -64.01 5.04 -26.54
C TRP A 140 -64.91 3.85 -26.16
N LEU A 141 -64.33 2.77 -25.61
CA LEU A 141 -65.07 1.61 -25.11
C LEU A 141 -66.11 1.96 -24.03
N VAL A 142 -65.81 2.93 -23.16
CA VAL A 142 -66.74 3.38 -22.11
C VAL A 142 -67.88 4.27 -22.64
N LYS A 143 -67.78 4.80 -23.87
CA LYS A 143 -68.82 5.64 -24.50
C LYS A 143 -69.83 4.86 -25.35
N ASP A 144 -69.52 3.61 -25.71
CA ASP A 144 -70.37 2.74 -26.55
C ASP A 144 -71.29 1.81 -25.72
N ASP A 145 -71.18 1.83 -24.38
CA ASP A 145 -72.12 1.26 -23.41
C ASP A 145 -73.06 2.35 -22.84
#